data_AF-A0AAJ0ES76-F1
#
_entry.id   AF-A0AAJ0ES76-F1
#
_cell.length_a   1.000
_cell.length_b   1.000
_cell.length_c   1.000
_cell.angle_alpha   90.00
_cell.angle_beta   90.00
_cell.angle_gamma   90.00
#
_symmetry.space_group_name_H-M   'P 1'
#
loop_
_entity.id
_entity.type
_entity.pdbx_description
1 polymer ?
#
loop_
_entity_poly.entity_id
_entity_poly.type
_entity_poly.pdbx_seq_one_letter_code
_entity_poly.pdbx_strand_id
1 'polypeptide(L)'
;HLLGKKSWNVYNADNIARVRRDEAAAKAKEEAEEQRMQEVDAERRLAILRGEEPPPLPPTEETPEEEPKSRDRDAGSYGRERKKRKRAGEDDTEFELRVARERSDVVQTANETLRKSTSSAPIVDATGHIDLFGEERKQGRHLKNEEAEKEAAKKKKELEDQYTMRLSNATGKDGMVGPWYAASGSRAELAELEPAGKDA
;
A
#
# COMPACT_ATOMS: atom_id res chain seq x y z
N HIS A 1 7.57 -15.95 41.77
CA HIS A 1 7.11 -14.90 40.83
C HIS A 1 5.77 -14.30 41.29
N LEU A 2 5.65 -12.97 41.30
CA LEU A 2 4.46 -12.23 41.77
C LEU A 2 3.53 -11.74 40.65
N LEU A 3 3.93 -11.92 39.38
CA LEU A 3 3.23 -11.37 38.22
C LEU A 3 1.86 -12.04 37.99
N GLY A 4 1.75 -13.35 38.26
CA GLY A 4 0.51 -14.13 38.06
C GLY A 4 -0.69 -13.68 38.89
N LYS A 5 -0.48 -12.98 40.02
CA LYS A 5 -1.55 -12.55 40.93
C LYS A 5 -2.09 -11.16 40.62
N LYS A 6 -1.53 -10.46 39.63
CA LYS A 6 -1.91 -9.09 39.28
C LYS A 6 -2.93 -9.10 38.16
N SER A 7 -4.00 -8.33 38.33
CA SER A 7 -5.10 -8.22 37.37
C SER A 7 -4.72 -7.60 36.03
N TRP A 8 -3.59 -6.90 35.94
CA TRP A 8 -3.08 -6.36 34.66
C TRP A 8 -2.14 -7.32 33.93
N ASN A 9 -1.82 -8.49 34.52
CA ASN A 9 -0.91 -9.42 33.88
C ASN A 9 -1.55 -9.97 32.60
N VAL A 10 -0.94 -9.65 31.46
CA VAL A 10 -1.39 -10.04 30.12
C VAL A 10 -1.54 -11.57 30.00
N TYR A 11 -0.73 -12.33 30.72
CA TYR A 11 -0.76 -13.79 30.71
C TYR A 11 -1.86 -14.41 31.58
N ASN A 12 -2.63 -13.62 32.33
CA ASN A 12 -3.77 -14.17 33.06
C ASN A 12 -4.86 -14.62 32.07
N ALA A 13 -5.42 -15.81 32.29
CA ALA A 13 -6.43 -16.41 31.42
C ALA A 13 -7.64 -15.48 31.20
N ASP A 14 -8.05 -14.75 32.25
CA ASP A 14 -9.17 -13.80 32.18
C ASP A 14 -8.89 -12.63 31.23
N ASN A 15 -7.65 -12.12 31.23
CA ASN A 15 -7.25 -11.03 30.35
C ASN A 15 -7.13 -11.49 28.91
N ILE A 16 -6.57 -12.69 28.69
CA ILE A 16 -6.50 -13.31 27.36
C ILE A 16 -7.91 -13.55 26.80
N ALA A 17 -8.85 -14.03 27.62
CA ALA A 17 -10.23 -14.25 27.21
C ALA A 17 -10.95 -12.95 26.84
N ARG A 18 -10.71 -11.87 27.58
CA ARG A 18 -11.24 -10.53 27.26
C ARG A 18 -10.70 -10.02 25.93
N VAL A 19 -9.39 -10.10 25.71
CA VAL A 19 -8.77 -9.69 24.44
C VAL A 19 -9.33 -10.51 23.29
N ARG A 20 -9.45 -11.83 23.42
CA ARG A 20 -10.07 -12.66 22.38
C ARG A 20 -11.52 -12.31 22.10
N ARG A 21 -12.29 -11.93 23.11
CA ARG A 21 -13.68 -11.50 22.91
C ARG A 21 -13.74 -10.19 22.13
N ASP A 22 -12.87 -9.25 22.46
CA ASP A 22 -12.78 -7.96 21.78
C ASP A 22 -12.27 -8.13 20.34
N GLU A 23 -11.27 -8.98 20.12
CA GLU A 23 -10.77 -9.39 18.79
C GLU A 23 -11.86 -10.10 17.98
N ALA A 24 -12.60 -11.02 18.58
CA ALA A 24 -13.69 -11.73 17.91
C ALA A 24 -14.85 -10.77 17.55
N ALA A 25 -15.16 -9.80 18.42
CA ALA A 25 -16.18 -8.79 18.14
C ALA A 25 -15.74 -7.85 17.02
N ALA A 26 -14.47 -7.44 16.99
CA ALA A 26 -13.91 -6.65 15.91
C ALA A 26 -13.95 -7.42 14.58
N LYS A 27 -13.49 -8.67 14.60
CA LYS A 27 -13.49 -9.55 13.42
C LYS A 27 -14.90 -9.84 12.90
N ALA A 28 -15.87 -10.08 13.78
CA ALA A 28 -17.26 -10.32 13.37
C ALA A 28 -17.89 -9.10 12.68
N LYS A 29 -17.48 -7.89 13.07
CA LYS A 29 -17.94 -6.65 12.42
C LYS A 29 -17.34 -6.52 11.01
N GLU A 30 -16.04 -6.74 10.89
CA GLU A 30 -15.33 -6.73 9.59
C GLU A 30 -15.91 -7.78 8.64
N GLU A 31 -16.12 -9.01 9.10
CA GLU A 31 -16.70 -10.08 8.29
C GLU A 31 -18.13 -9.77 7.82
N ALA A 32 -18.95 -9.12 8.65
CA ALA A 32 -20.29 -8.70 8.25
C ALA A 32 -20.26 -7.61 7.15
N GLU A 33 -19.26 -6.72 7.18
CA GLU A 33 -19.06 -5.71 6.15
C GLU A 33 -18.53 -6.35 4.85
N GLU A 34 -17.57 -7.28 4.94
CA GLU A 34 -17.09 -8.06 3.80
C GLU A 34 -18.21 -8.89 3.15
N GLN A 35 -19.05 -9.55 3.95
CA GLN A 35 -20.19 -10.32 3.45
C GLN A 35 -21.15 -9.44 2.66
N ARG A 36 -21.46 -8.23 3.15
CA ARG A 36 -22.29 -7.27 2.41
C ARG A 36 -21.68 -6.90 1.05
N MET A 37 -20.36 -6.65 1.01
CA MET A 37 -19.69 -6.35 -0.25
C MET A 37 -19.72 -7.54 -1.21
N GLN A 38 -19.53 -8.76 -0.70
CA GLN A 38 -19.62 -9.99 -1.49
C GLN A 38 -21.03 -10.26 -2.00
N GLU A 39 -22.06 -9.97 -1.21
CA GLU A 39 -23.48 -10.10 -1.59
C GLU A 39 -23.81 -9.15 -2.73
N VAL A 40 -23.43 -7.87 -2.64
CA VAL A 40 -23.62 -6.88 -3.73
C VAL A 40 -22.94 -7.35 -5.02
N ASP A 41 -21.71 -7.85 -4.91
CA ASP A 41 -20.96 -8.41 -6.04
C ASP A 41 -21.61 -9.67 -6.61
N ALA A 42 -22.14 -10.55 -5.75
CA ALA A 42 -22.84 -11.77 -6.15
C ALA A 42 -24.18 -11.44 -6.83
N GLU A 43 -24.96 -10.52 -6.29
CA GLU A 43 -26.19 -10.01 -6.91
C GLU A 43 -25.92 -9.42 -8.29
N ARG A 44 -24.83 -8.65 -8.42
CA ARG A 44 -24.38 -8.14 -9.71
C ARG A 44 -24.03 -9.25 -10.69
N ARG A 45 -23.31 -10.28 -10.25
CA ARG A 45 -23.00 -11.46 -11.09
C ARG A 45 -24.27 -12.21 -11.50
N LEU A 46 -25.25 -12.33 -10.61
CA LEU A 46 -26.54 -12.95 -10.89
C LEU A 46 -27.38 -12.13 -11.87
N ALA A 47 -27.38 -10.80 -11.77
CA ALA A 47 -28.09 -9.90 -12.69
C ALA A 47 -27.54 -10.01 -14.12
N ILE A 48 -26.21 -10.04 -14.27
CA ILE A 48 -25.55 -10.27 -15.57
C ILE A 48 -25.96 -11.62 -16.16
N LEU A 49 -25.98 -12.68 -15.35
CA LEU A 49 -26.44 -14.01 -15.78
C LEU A 49 -27.92 -14.03 -16.14
N ARG A 50 -28.74 -13.22 -15.47
CA ARG A 50 -30.18 -13.05 -15.75
C ARG A 50 -30.45 -12.19 -16.99
N GLY A 51 -29.45 -11.48 -17.52
CA GLY A 51 -29.63 -10.55 -18.64
C GLY A 51 -30.30 -9.23 -18.23
N GLU A 52 -30.32 -8.91 -16.94
CA GLU A 52 -30.85 -7.68 -16.37
C GLU A 52 -29.71 -6.64 -16.21
N GLU A 53 -30.02 -5.35 -16.30
CA GLU A 53 -29.02 -4.29 -16.09
C GLU A 53 -28.52 -4.35 -14.64
N PRO A 54 -27.20 -4.50 -14.39
CA PRO A 54 -26.68 -4.67 -13.05
C PRO A 54 -26.96 -3.43 -12.21
N PRO A 55 -27.36 -3.58 -10.93
CA PRO A 55 -27.58 -2.46 -10.04
C PRO A 55 -26.31 -1.60 -9.93
N PRO A 56 -26.45 -0.25 -9.88
CA PRO A 56 -25.31 0.64 -9.76
C PRO A 56 -24.57 0.35 -8.46
N LEU A 57 -23.24 0.36 -8.52
CA LEU A 57 -22.40 0.11 -7.35
C LEU A 57 -22.81 1.09 -6.23
N PRO A 58 -22.98 0.60 -4.97
CA PRO A 58 -23.04 1.53 -3.86
C PRO A 58 -21.79 2.41 -3.94
N PRO A 59 -21.90 3.74 -3.79
CA PRO A 59 -20.72 4.59 -3.73
C PRO A 59 -19.81 3.96 -2.69
N THR A 60 -18.54 3.76 -3.04
CA THR A 60 -17.53 3.32 -2.09
C THR A 60 -17.62 4.32 -0.95
N GLU A 61 -18.26 3.92 0.15
CA GLU A 61 -18.05 4.62 1.41
C GLU A 61 -16.58 4.37 1.67
N GLU A 62 -15.74 5.31 1.23
CA GLU A 62 -14.44 5.54 1.81
C GLU A 62 -14.73 5.42 3.30
N THR A 63 -14.29 4.30 3.88
CA THR A 63 -14.39 3.98 5.29
C THR A 63 -14.21 5.31 6.00
N PRO A 64 -15.19 5.81 6.80
CA PRO A 64 -15.00 7.09 7.46
C PRO A 64 -13.67 6.95 8.15
N GLU A 65 -12.68 7.70 7.63
CA GLU A 65 -11.30 7.60 8.06
C GLU A 65 -11.40 7.56 9.57
N GLU A 66 -10.90 6.49 10.20
CA GLU A 66 -10.92 6.36 11.65
C GLU A 66 -10.59 7.75 12.18
N GLU A 67 -11.59 8.43 12.77
CA GLU A 67 -11.38 9.80 13.26
C GLU A 67 -10.04 9.76 13.98
N PRO A 68 -9.09 10.64 13.66
CA PRO A 68 -7.78 10.54 14.24
C PRO A 68 -7.99 10.66 15.74
N LYS A 69 -7.98 9.51 16.45
CA LYS A 69 -8.16 9.43 17.89
C LYS A 69 -7.24 10.47 18.43
N SER A 70 -7.80 11.55 18.96
CA SER A 70 -7.05 12.74 19.32
C SER A 70 -5.86 12.28 20.15
N ARG A 71 -4.68 12.29 19.52
CA ARG A 71 -3.40 12.03 20.18
C ARG A 71 -3.07 13.30 20.97
N ASP A 72 -3.96 13.68 21.88
CA ASP A 72 -3.79 14.75 22.85
C ASP A 72 -3.01 14.25 24.09
N ARG A 73 -2.24 13.18 23.92
CA ARG A 73 -1.18 12.79 24.84
C ARG A 73 0.10 12.73 24.01
N ASP A 74 0.98 13.69 24.26
CA ASP A 74 2.36 13.79 23.74
C ASP A 74 2.56 14.35 22.32
N ALA A 75 1.99 15.52 22.03
CA ALA A 75 2.59 16.44 21.06
C ALA A 75 3.75 17.20 21.72
N GLY A 76 4.91 16.55 21.74
CA GLY A 76 6.19 17.15 22.13
C GLY A 76 6.56 18.35 21.24
N SER A 77 6.73 19.50 21.88
CA SER A 77 7.82 20.46 21.69
C SER A 77 8.15 21.10 20.33
N TYR A 78 7.39 20.92 19.25
CA TYR A 78 7.69 21.63 17.98
C TYR A 78 6.42 22.18 17.33
N GLY A 79 6.15 23.48 17.52
CA GLY A 79 5.16 24.22 16.73
C GLY A 79 3.71 24.17 17.21
N ARG A 80 3.46 24.14 18.53
CA ARG A 80 2.09 24.20 19.08
C ARG A 80 1.47 25.57 18.77
N GLU A 81 0.69 25.67 17.70
CA GLU A 81 -0.25 26.79 17.52
C GLU A 81 -1.06 26.92 18.81
N ARG A 82 -0.87 28.04 19.52
CA ARG A 82 -1.45 28.22 20.85
C ARG A 82 -2.97 28.19 20.71
N LYS A 83 -3.62 27.18 21.31
CA LYS A 83 -5.08 27.07 21.39
C LYS A 83 -5.65 28.43 21.84
N LYS A 84 -6.48 29.03 20.98
CA LYS A 84 -7.05 30.37 21.22
C LYS A 84 -7.93 30.29 22.47
N ARG A 85 -7.87 31.33 23.31
CA ARG A 85 -8.72 31.46 24.50
C ARG A 85 -10.03 32.18 24.13
N LYS A 86 -11.10 31.89 24.86
CA LYS A 86 -12.36 32.65 24.79
C LYS A 86 -12.11 34.10 25.20
N ARG A 87 -12.68 35.08 24.49
CA ARG A 87 -12.66 36.48 24.97
C ARG A 87 -13.76 36.67 26.00
N ALA A 88 -13.63 37.70 26.84
CA ALA A 88 -14.65 38.01 27.84
C ALA A 88 -15.95 38.44 27.14
N GLY A 89 -17.05 37.73 27.40
CA GLY A 89 -18.37 37.99 26.82
C GLY A 89 -18.66 37.32 25.47
N GLU A 90 -17.79 36.43 24.97
CA GLU A 90 -18.09 35.57 23.81
C GLU A 90 -18.82 34.30 24.28
N ASP A 91 -19.94 33.96 23.63
CA ASP A 91 -20.61 32.66 23.79
C ASP A 91 -19.81 31.53 23.11
N ASP A 92 -20.06 30.28 23.51
CA ASP A 92 -19.33 29.10 23.02
C ASP A 92 -19.43 28.94 21.49
N THR A 93 -20.58 29.30 20.91
CA THR A 93 -20.82 29.30 19.46
C THR A 93 -20.04 30.40 18.74
N GLU A 94 -19.96 31.59 19.32
CA GLU A 94 -19.23 32.73 18.76
C GLU A 94 -17.72 32.48 18.78
N PHE A 95 -17.22 31.86 19.86
CA PHE A 95 -15.84 31.42 19.97
C PHE A 95 -15.48 30.43 18.85
N GLU A 96 -16.33 29.44 18.60
CA GLU A 96 -16.13 28.45 17.54
C GLU A 96 -16.18 29.07 16.15
N LEU A 97 -17.15 29.95 15.88
CA LEU A 97 -17.25 30.66 14.60
C LEU A 97 -16.02 31.52 14.32
N ARG A 98 -15.46 32.20 15.33
CA ARG A 98 -14.23 32.99 15.18
C ARG A 98 -13.02 32.09 14.87
N VAL A 99 -12.86 31.00 15.60
CA VAL A 99 -11.75 30.05 15.38
C VAL A 99 -11.87 29.37 14.01
N ALA A 100 -13.09 29.00 13.59
CA ALA A 100 -13.34 28.43 12.27
C ALA A 100 -12.99 29.43 11.15
N ARG A 101 -13.38 30.70 11.29
CA ARG A 101 -13.06 31.76 10.33
C ARG A 101 -11.56 32.02 10.23
N GLU A 102 -10.87 32.14 11.36
CA GLU A 102 -9.41 32.30 11.37
C GLU A 102 -8.71 31.12 10.66
N ARG A 103 -9.18 29.89 10.85
CA ARG A 103 -8.65 28.70 10.14
C ARG A 103 -8.96 28.74 8.64
N SER A 104 -10.18 29.11 8.26
CA SER A 104 -10.54 29.22 6.84
C SER A 104 -9.74 30.29 6.13
N ASP A 105 -9.45 31.42 6.79
CA ASP A 105 -8.68 32.52 6.22
C ASP A 105 -7.20 32.10 5.99
N VAL A 106 -6.61 31.31 6.89
CA VAL A 106 -5.27 30.73 6.69
C VAL A 106 -5.24 29.78 5.50
N VAL A 107 -6.25 28.91 5.37
CA VAL A 107 -6.36 27.99 4.22
C VAL A 107 -6.61 28.76 2.91
N GLN A 108 -7.46 29.79 2.93
CA GLN A 108 -7.72 30.62 1.76
C GLN A 108 -6.48 31.39 1.30
N THR A 109 -5.75 32.01 2.23
CA THR A 109 -4.51 32.74 1.90
C THR A 109 -3.43 31.79 1.37
N ALA A 110 -3.26 30.59 1.95
CA ALA A 110 -2.36 29.56 1.43
C ALA A 110 -2.75 29.15 0.00
N ASN A 111 -4.04 28.88 -0.24
CA ASN A 111 -4.54 28.56 -1.58
C ASN A 111 -4.36 29.71 -2.57
N GLU A 112 -4.53 30.95 -2.13
CA GLU A 112 -4.32 32.13 -2.96
C GLU A 112 -2.83 32.31 -3.32
N THR A 113 -1.92 32.07 -2.38
CA THR A 113 -0.47 32.07 -2.64
C THR A 113 -0.09 30.97 -3.63
N LEU A 114 -0.68 29.77 -3.51
CA LEU A 114 -0.46 28.67 -4.44
C LEU A 114 -0.98 28.98 -5.85
N ARG A 115 -2.15 29.62 -5.96
CA ARG A 115 -2.72 30.07 -7.24
C ARG A 115 -1.89 31.17 -7.92
N LYS A 116 -1.18 31.98 -7.14
CA LYS A 116 -0.30 33.06 -7.65
C LYS A 116 1.06 32.53 -8.11
N SER A 117 1.54 31.41 -7.55
CA SER A 117 2.81 30.78 -7.97
C SER A 117 2.73 29.99 -9.28
N THR A 118 1.54 29.67 -9.79
CA THR A 118 1.36 28.99 -11.08
C THR A 118 1.03 29.99 -12.20
N SER A 119 1.92 30.94 -12.50
CA SER A 119 1.70 31.88 -13.61
C SER A 119 2.33 31.38 -14.92
N SER A 120 1.46 31.28 -15.94
CA SER A 120 1.73 31.16 -17.39
C SER A 120 2.16 29.81 -17.99
N ALA A 121 1.77 28.68 -17.40
CA ALA A 121 1.78 27.40 -18.12
C ALA A 121 0.35 27.03 -18.57
N PRO A 122 0.14 26.60 -19.83
CA PRO A 122 -1.16 26.09 -20.25
C PRO A 122 -1.53 24.85 -19.42
N ILE A 123 -2.79 24.79 -18.95
CA ILE A 123 -3.35 23.66 -18.16
C ILE A 123 -3.26 22.32 -18.92
N VAL A 124 -3.10 22.40 -20.24
CA VAL A 124 -3.07 21.25 -21.14
C VAL A 124 -1.66 21.15 -21.76
N ASP A 125 -1.05 19.97 -21.66
CA ASP A 125 0.22 19.66 -22.31
C ASP A 125 0.05 19.72 -23.84
N ALA A 126 1.15 19.85 -24.60
CA ALA A 126 1.14 19.86 -26.06
C ALA A 126 0.50 18.58 -26.68
N THR A 127 0.35 17.52 -25.87
CA THR A 127 -0.29 16.25 -26.22
C THR A 127 -1.79 16.20 -25.92
N GLY A 128 -2.39 17.27 -25.38
CA GLY A 128 -3.82 17.34 -25.06
C GLY A 128 -4.22 16.81 -23.67
N HIS A 129 -3.26 16.44 -22.82
CA HIS A 129 -3.52 15.96 -21.45
C HIS A 129 -3.54 17.11 -20.44
N ILE A 130 -4.41 17.06 -19.44
CA ILE A 130 -4.46 18.04 -18.35
C ILE A 130 -3.25 17.83 -17.42
N ASP A 131 -2.32 18.78 -17.40
CA ASP A 131 -1.17 18.77 -16.51
C ASP A 131 -1.41 19.71 -15.32
N LEU A 132 -1.79 19.12 -14.19
CA LEU A 132 -2.10 19.81 -12.93
C LEU A 132 -0.84 20.21 -12.14
N PHE A 133 0.34 19.74 -12.55
CA PHE A 133 1.55 19.83 -11.74
C PHE A 133 2.67 20.63 -12.38
N GLY A 134 2.44 21.18 -13.58
CA GLY A 134 3.42 21.96 -14.33
C GLY A 134 4.65 21.15 -14.73
N GLU A 135 5.41 21.69 -15.69
CA GLU A 135 6.60 21.02 -16.23
C GLU A 135 7.72 20.78 -15.19
N GLU A 136 7.58 21.29 -13.97
CA GLU A 136 8.52 21.07 -12.86
C GLU A 136 8.71 19.58 -12.52
N ARG A 137 7.69 18.73 -12.74
CA ARG A 137 7.83 17.27 -12.54
C ARG A 137 8.65 16.56 -13.62
N LYS A 138 8.79 17.14 -14.83
CA LYS A 138 9.54 16.53 -15.94
C LYS A 138 11.05 16.57 -15.68
N GLN A 139 11.53 17.48 -14.82
CA GLN A 139 12.96 17.61 -14.48
C GLN A 139 13.45 16.61 -13.41
N GLY A 140 12.54 15.97 -12.65
CA GLY A 140 12.90 15.16 -11.47
C GLY A 140 12.92 13.64 -11.64
N ARG A 141 12.59 13.09 -12.82
CA ARG A 141 12.30 11.65 -12.99
C ARG A 141 13.16 10.90 -14.01
N HIS A 142 14.36 11.38 -14.30
CA HIS A 142 15.24 10.73 -15.28
C HIS A 142 16.56 10.18 -14.73
N LEU A 143 16.58 9.76 -13.46
CA LEU A 143 17.59 8.81 -12.98
C LEU A 143 16.98 7.41 -13.05
N LYS A 144 17.12 6.77 -14.22
CA LYS A 144 16.78 5.36 -14.40
C LYS A 144 17.61 4.55 -13.41
N ASN A 145 16.95 3.97 -12.41
CA ASN A 145 17.64 3.11 -11.45
C ASN A 145 17.84 1.74 -12.10
N GLU A 146 19.01 1.51 -12.70
CA GLU A 146 19.36 0.26 -13.40
C GLU A 146 19.21 -0.98 -12.50
N GLU A 147 19.26 -0.80 -11.18
CA GLU A 147 19.01 -1.87 -10.21
C GLU A 147 17.53 -2.28 -10.16
N ALA A 148 16.60 -1.33 -10.31
CA ALA A 148 15.17 -1.60 -10.26
C ALA A 148 14.68 -2.42 -11.48
N GLU A 149 15.25 -2.19 -12.67
CA GLU A 149 14.93 -2.97 -13.87
C GLU A 149 15.47 -4.40 -13.78
N LYS A 150 16.67 -4.59 -13.19
CA LYS A 150 17.25 -5.92 -12.96
C LYS A 150 16.46 -6.72 -11.93
N GLU A 151 15.94 -6.08 -10.88
CA GLU A 151 15.08 -6.75 -9.91
C GLU A 151 13.70 -7.09 -10.47
N ALA A 152 13.10 -6.20 -11.27
CA ALA A 152 11.83 -6.48 -11.94
C ALA A 152 11.96 -7.66 -12.93
N ALA A 153 13.05 -7.72 -13.68
CA ALA A 153 13.33 -8.83 -14.60
C ALA A 153 13.52 -10.16 -13.84
N LYS A 154 14.24 -10.15 -12.70
CA LYS A 154 14.40 -11.34 -11.85
C LYS A 154 13.06 -11.80 -11.27
N LYS A 155 12.23 -10.89 -10.76
CA LYS A 155 10.90 -11.20 -10.22
C LYS A 155 9.98 -11.76 -11.30
N LYS A 156 10.00 -11.17 -12.50
CA LYS A 156 9.21 -11.68 -13.63
C LYS A 156 9.63 -13.09 -14.00
N LYS A 157 10.93 -13.37 -14.06
CA LYS A 157 11.45 -14.71 -14.31
C LYS A 157 11.05 -15.70 -13.21
N GLU A 158 11.15 -15.31 -11.95
CA GLU A 158 10.74 -16.15 -10.81
C GLU A 158 9.23 -16.48 -10.85
N LEU A 159 8.39 -15.51 -11.20
CA LEU A 159 6.96 -15.74 -11.42
C LEU A 159 6.71 -16.68 -12.60
N GLU A 160 7.37 -16.46 -13.73
CA GLU A 160 7.27 -17.37 -14.88
C GLU A 160 7.75 -18.79 -14.54
N ASP A 161 8.78 -18.92 -13.70
CA ASP A 161 9.28 -20.20 -13.22
C ASP A 161 8.30 -20.87 -12.23
N GLN A 162 7.55 -20.09 -11.44
CA GLN A 162 6.46 -20.61 -10.59
C GLN A 162 5.29 -21.16 -11.40
N TYR A 163 4.93 -20.52 -12.52
CA TYR A 163 3.79 -20.92 -13.34
C TYR A 163 4.15 -21.92 -14.45
N THR A 164 5.42 -21.98 -14.88
CA THR A 164 5.87 -22.91 -15.92
C THR A 164 6.74 -24.01 -15.31
N MET A 165 6.22 -25.24 -15.30
CA MET A 165 6.95 -26.42 -14.84
C MET A 165 8.03 -26.85 -15.85
N ARG A 166 9.09 -26.07 -15.98
CA ARG A 166 10.29 -26.47 -16.73
C ARG A 166 11.15 -27.36 -15.84
N LEU A 167 11.42 -28.59 -16.26
CA LEU A 167 12.25 -29.57 -15.53
C LEU A 167 13.65 -29.03 -15.17
N SER A 168 14.16 -28.07 -15.93
CA SER A 168 15.43 -27.37 -15.69
C SER A 168 15.42 -26.54 -14.41
N ASN A 169 14.27 -25.94 -14.05
CA ASN A 169 14.14 -24.99 -12.95
C ASN A 169 13.79 -25.66 -11.61
N ALA A 170 13.28 -26.90 -11.64
CA ALA A 170 12.90 -27.66 -10.46
C ALA A 170 14.11 -28.15 -9.62
N THR A 171 15.34 -28.00 -10.13
CA THR A 171 16.55 -28.57 -9.52
C THR A 171 17.26 -27.64 -8.52
N GLY A 172 16.69 -26.46 -8.22
CA GLY A 172 17.25 -25.50 -7.27
C GLY A 172 18.42 -24.69 -7.84
N LYS A 173 18.93 -23.74 -7.04
CA LYS A 173 19.95 -22.73 -7.42
C LYS A 173 21.26 -23.33 -7.96
N ASP A 174 21.53 -24.59 -7.64
CA ASP A 174 22.67 -25.37 -8.12
C ASP A 174 22.18 -26.38 -9.15
N GLY A 175 21.89 -25.88 -10.35
CA GLY A 175 21.43 -26.71 -11.46
C GLY A 175 22.36 -27.89 -11.69
N MET A 176 21.79 -29.09 -11.63
CA MET A 176 22.36 -30.39 -11.99
C MET A 176 23.89 -30.38 -12.23
N VAL A 177 24.66 -30.54 -11.15
CA VAL A 177 25.93 -31.27 -11.27
C VAL A 177 25.56 -32.55 -12.01
N GLY A 178 26.22 -32.80 -13.15
CA GLY A 178 25.79 -33.77 -14.16
C GLY A 178 25.33 -35.11 -13.59
N PRO A 179 24.61 -35.92 -14.39
CA PRO A 179 23.94 -37.14 -13.92
C PRO A 179 24.83 -37.93 -12.97
N TRP A 180 24.31 -38.43 -11.85
CA TRP A 180 25.13 -38.99 -10.75
C TRP A 180 26.16 -40.06 -11.17
N TYR A 181 25.98 -40.68 -12.34
CA TYR A 181 26.92 -41.60 -12.98
C TYR A 181 28.15 -40.94 -13.65
N ALA A 182 28.16 -39.63 -13.84
CA ALA A 182 29.29 -38.84 -14.34
C ALA A 182 30.19 -38.30 -13.21
N ALA A 183 29.79 -38.45 -11.94
CA ALA A 183 30.57 -37.94 -10.80
C ALA A 183 31.74 -38.86 -10.38
N SER A 184 31.91 -40.03 -10.99
CA SER A 184 32.98 -40.98 -10.65
C SER A 184 34.08 -41.10 -11.71
N GLY A 185 34.10 -40.25 -12.74
CA GLY A 185 35.15 -40.27 -13.75
C GLY A 185 35.27 -38.95 -14.50
N SER A 186 36.47 -38.39 -14.50
CA SER A 186 36.99 -37.36 -15.40
C SER A 186 36.48 -35.91 -15.32
N ARG A 187 36.82 -35.21 -14.22
CA ARG A 187 37.15 -33.76 -14.29
C ARG A 187 38.49 -33.50 -14.99
N ALA A 188 39.34 -34.52 -15.13
CA ALA A 188 40.70 -34.40 -15.66
C ALA A 188 40.91 -34.95 -17.10
N GLU A 189 39.90 -35.56 -17.73
CA GLU A 189 40.09 -36.24 -19.05
C GLU A 189 39.23 -35.65 -20.19
N LEU A 190 38.27 -34.78 -19.89
CA LEU A 190 37.38 -34.14 -20.89
C LEU A 190 37.99 -32.89 -21.55
N ALA A 191 39.25 -32.56 -21.25
CA ALA A 191 39.97 -31.43 -21.84
C ALA A 191 40.95 -31.84 -22.96
N GLU A 192 41.09 -33.13 -23.29
CA GLU A 192 42.10 -33.63 -24.24
C GLU A 192 41.54 -34.27 -25.54
N LEU A 193 40.25 -34.17 -25.83
CA LEU A 193 39.69 -34.71 -27.08
C LEU A 193 38.96 -33.65 -27.90
N GLU A 194 39.73 -32.75 -28.53
CA GLU A 194 39.47 -32.46 -29.94
C GLU A 194 40.26 -33.45 -30.79
N PRO A 195 39.66 -33.95 -31.88
CA PRO A 195 40.25 -33.56 -33.17
C PRO A 195 39.24 -33.33 -34.31
N ALA A 196 39.50 -32.24 -35.03
CA ALA A 196 39.69 -32.14 -36.49
C ALA A 196 38.99 -33.14 -37.44
N GLY A 197 38.10 -32.58 -38.27
CA GLY A 197 37.79 -32.83 -39.69
C GLY A 197 38.05 -34.18 -40.38
N LYS A 198 37.06 -34.64 -41.15
CA LYS A 198 37.20 -35.10 -42.55
C LYS A 198 35.83 -35.19 -43.23
N ASP A 199 35.81 -34.74 -44.48
CA ASP A 199 34.71 -34.76 -45.45
C ASP A 199 34.24 -36.17 -45.84
N ALA A 200 32.93 -36.33 -46.12
CA ALA A 200 32.34 -37.11 -47.23
C ALA A 200 30.82 -36.90 -47.28
#